data_AF-A0A5K1AFN7-F1
#
_entry.id   AF-A0A5K1AFN7-F1
#
_cell.length_a   1.000
_cell.length_b   1.000
_cell.length_c   1.000
_cell.angle_alpha   90.00
_cell.angle_beta   90.00
_cell.angle_gamma   90.00
#
_symmetry.space_group_name_H-M   'P 1'
#
loop_
_entity.id
_entity.type
_entity.pdbx_description
1 polymer ?
#
loop_
_entity_poly.entity_id
_entity_poly.type
_entity_poly.pdbx_seq_one_letter_code
_entity_poly.pdbx_strand_id
1 'polypeptide(L)'
;VIILDHHKTALEMFSKDDTFSQNIIKVIDMERSGATIAFDFFIEKLHERYKGSLSPDTYLVKMFPETELSRVTQLFKYIEDADLWRWALPDSKAFSSGLKDINLEYNYRLNPNLFGQ
;
A
#
# COMPACT_ATOMS: atom_id res chain seq x y z
N VAL A 1 3.09 17.68 2.23
CA VAL A 1 2.12 16.67 2.70
C VAL A 1 1.89 15.68 1.57
N ILE A 2 1.78 14.38 1.89
CA ILE A 2 1.47 13.34 0.91
C ILE A 2 0.11 12.75 1.26
N ILE A 3 -0.77 12.63 0.28
CA ILE A 3 -2.13 12.09 0.41
C ILE A 3 -2.25 10.92 -0.55
N LEU A 4 -2.50 9.74 -0.01
CA LEU A 4 -2.67 8.49 -0.75
C LEU A 4 -4.03 7.93 -0.36
N ASP A 5 -4.97 7.91 -1.30
CA ASP A 5 -6.36 7.54 -0.99
C ASP A 5 -7.06 6.90 -2.19
N HIS A 6 -8.11 6.13 -1.91
CA HIS A 6 -8.97 5.44 -2.87
C HIS A 6 -10.46 5.66 -2.59
N HIS A 7 -10.81 6.49 -1.60
CA HIS A 7 -12.20 6.78 -1.27
C HIS A 7 -12.80 7.82 -2.21
N LYS A 8 -14.07 7.61 -2.56
CA LYS A 8 -14.84 8.54 -3.40
C LYS A 8 -14.92 9.95 -2.78
N THR A 9 -15.00 10.03 -1.47
CA THR A 9 -15.02 11.31 -0.73
C THR A 9 -13.73 12.11 -0.96
N ALA A 10 -12.57 11.45 -1.03
CA ALA A 10 -11.32 12.10 -1.35
C ALA A 10 -11.34 12.63 -2.79
N LEU A 11 -11.77 11.82 -3.75
CA LEU A 11 -11.93 12.26 -5.15
C LEU A 11 -12.82 13.51 -5.24
N GLU A 12 -14.01 13.47 -4.63
CA GLU A 12 -14.95 14.60 -4.63
C GLU A 12 -14.40 15.86 -3.96
N MET A 13 -13.62 15.71 -2.89
CA MET A 13 -12.97 16.82 -2.19
C MET A 13 -11.88 17.46 -3.04
N PHE A 14 -11.06 16.64 -3.73
CA PHE A 14 -9.95 17.12 -4.53
C PHE A 14 -10.33 17.57 -5.95
N SER A 15 -11.54 17.23 -6.44
CA SER A 15 -12.07 17.73 -7.72
C SER A 15 -12.70 19.12 -7.62
N LYS A 16 -13.03 19.59 -6.41
CA LYS A 16 -13.73 20.87 -6.21
C LYS A 16 -12.79 22.06 -6.00
N ASP A 17 -11.50 21.81 -5.79
CA ASP A 17 -10.54 22.85 -5.46
C ASP A 17 -9.20 22.58 -6.17
N ASP A 18 -8.90 23.38 -7.19
CA ASP A 18 -7.63 23.30 -7.92
C ASP A 18 -6.53 24.15 -7.26
N THR A 19 -6.84 24.82 -6.15
CA THR A 19 -5.93 25.75 -5.46
C THR A 19 -5.03 25.09 -4.41
N PHE A 20 -4.68 23.82 -4.60
CA PHE A 20 -3.78 23.15 -3.67
C PHE A 20 -2.37 23.76 -3.73
N SER A 21 -1.82 24.06 -2.55
CA SER A 21 -0.45 24.57 -2.40
C SER A 21 0.56 23.63 -3.06
N GLN A 22 1.63 24.19 -3.64
CA GLN A 22 2.72 23.45 -4.31
C GLN A 22 3.41 22.36 -3.43
N ASN A 23 3.13 22.33 -2.14
CA ASN A 23 3.74 21.42 -1.16
C ASN A 23 2.89 20.15 -0.89
N ILE A 24 1.89 19.86 -1.73
CA ILE A 24 1.00 18.70 -1.57
C ILE A 24 1.16 17.75 -2.75
N ILE A 25 1.46 16.49 -2.45
CA ILE A 25 1.44 15.38 -3.42
C ILE A 25 0.17 14.57 -3.14
N LYS A 26 -0.66 14.37 -4.17
CA LYS A 26 -1.90 13.58 -4.08
C LYS A 26 -1.87 12.42 -5.07
N VAL A 27 -2.18 11.22 -4.59
CA VAL A 27 -2.44 10.03 -5.42
C VAL A 27 -3.81 9.53 -5.01
N ILE A 28 -4.80 9.79 -5.85
CA ILE A 28 -6.18 9.34 -5.64
C ILE A 28 -6.49 8.31 -6.72
N ASP A 29 -6.65 7.06 -6.32
CA ASP A 29 -6.85 5.95 -7.24
C ASP A 29 -7.95 5.03 -6.72
N MET A 30 -9.12 5.11 -7.36
CA MET A 30 -10.31 4.33 -6.98
C MET A 30 -10.21 2.85 -7.36
N GLU A 31 -9.23 2.46 -8.18
CA GLU A 31 -9.09 1.11 -8.73
C GLU A 31 -8.09 0.26 -7.94
N ARG A 32 -7.41 0.84 -6.96
CA ARG A 32 -6.44 0.15 -6.09
C ARG A 32 -6.76 0.39 -4.62
N SER A 33 -6.33 -0.52 -3.77
CA SER A 33 -6.50 -0.34 -2.32
C SER A 33 -5.57 0.75 -1.79
N GLY A 34 -5.96 1.40 -0.69
CA GLY A 34 -5.09 2.35 0.00
C GLY A 34 -3.72 1.74 0.39
N ALA A 35 -3.71 0.46 0.76
CA ALA A 35 -2.49 -0.27 1.08
C ALA A 35 -1.58 -0.43 -0.15
N THR A 36 -2.12 -0.86 -1.29
CA THR A 36 -1.37 -0.99 -2.55
C THR A 36 -0.81 0.35 -3.00
N ILE A 37 -1.62 1.41 -2.96
CA ILE A 37 -1.19 2.77 -3.34
C ILE A 37 -0.02 3.22 -2.47
N ALA A 38 -0.10 2.99 -1.15
CA ALA A 38 0.98 3.33 -0.23
C ALA A 38 2.25 2.55 -0.51
N PHE A 39 2.14 1.23 -0.72
CA PHE A 39 3.28 0.37 -1.03
C PHE A 39 4.00 0.84 -2.31
N ASP A 40 3.28 0.96 -3.43
CA ASP A 40 3.86 1.36 -4.71
C ASP A 40 4.54 2.75 -4.62
N PHE A 41 3.86 3.72 -4.00
CA PHE A 41 4.38 5.07 -3.84
C PHE A 41 5.71 5.09 -3.08
N PHE A 42 5.80 4.37 -1.95
CA PHE A 42 7.02 4.39 -1.14
C PHE A 42 8.15 3.55 -1.77
N ILE A 43 7.83 2.46 -2.48
CA ILE A 43 8.82 1.72 -3.27
C ILE A 43 9.44 2.61 -4.34
N GLU A 44 8.60 3.36 -5.09
CA GLU A 44 9.09 4.31 -6.08
C GLU A 44 9.95 5.39 -5.42
N LYS A 45 9.50 5.99 -4.31
CA LYS A 45 10.27 7.01 -3.59
C LYS A 45 11.62 6.51 -3.08
N LEU A 46 11.68 5.26 -2.61
CA LEU A 46 12.95 4.63 -2.23
C LEU A 46 13.84 4.49 -3.47
N HIS A 47 13.33 3.93 -4.57
CA HIS A 47 14.07 3.85 -5.83
C HIS A 47 14.62 5.20 -6.27
N GLU A 48 13.81 6.27 -6.21
CA GLU A 48 14.23 7.63 -6.52
C GLU A 48 15.35 8.13 -5.63
N ARG A 49 15.27 7.85 -4.33
CA ARG A 49 16.27 8.26 -3.33
C ARG A 49 17.61 7.58 -3.55
N TYR A 50 17.61 6.36 -4.05
CA TYR A 50 18.82 5.58 -4.36
C TYR A 50 19.22 5.64 -5.84
N LYS A 51 18.71 6.64 -6.60
CA LYS A 51 19.02 6.86 -8.02
C LYS A 51 20.54 6.82 -8.25
N GLY A 52 20.97 5.77 -8.97
CA GLY A 52 22.38 5.56 -9.36
C GLY A 52 22.79 4.15 -9.76
N SER A 53 21.97 3.09 -9.60
CA SER A 53 22.49 1.73 -9.87
C SER A 53 21.54 0.71 -10.51
N LEU A 54 20.21 0.77 -10.40
CA LEU A 54 19.34 -0.37 -10.74
C LEU A 54 17.91 0.03 -11.15
N SER A 55 17.19 -0.84 -11.87
CA SER A 55 15.75 -0.69 -12.19
C SER A 55 14.87 -0.92 -10.95
N PRO A 56 13.60 -0.47 -10.94
CA PRO A 56 12.68 -0.68 -9.80
C PRO A 56 12.55 -2.15 -9.39
N ASP A 57 12.43 -3.06 -10.35
CA ASP A 57 12.33 -4.50 -10.10
C ASP A 57 13.60 -5.06 -9.43
N THR A 58 14.78 -4.62 -9.88
CA THR A 58 16.04 -5.06 -9.27
C THR A 58 16.26 -4.45 -7.88
N TYR A 59 15.65 -3.30 -7.59
CA TYR A 59 15.70 -2.71 -6.25
C TYR A 59 14.86 -3.51 -5.24
N LEU A 60 13.65 -3.94 -5.65
CA LEU A 60 12.78 -4.77 -4.83
C LEU A 60 13.44 -6.12 -4.48
N VAL A 61 14.08 -6.77 -5.47
CA VAL A 61 14.86 -8.01 -5.27
C VAL A 61 16.10 -7.80 -4.38
N LYS A 62 16.64 -6.58 -4.33
CA LYS A 62 17.75 -6.24 -3.43
C LYS A 62 17.28 -5.96 -2.00
N MET A 63 16.09 -5.39 -1.83
CA MET A 63 15.52 -5.05 -0.52
C MET A 63 14.87 -6.25 0.16
N PHE A 64 14.36 -7.20 -0.63
CA PHE A 64 13.74 -8.43 -0.15
C PHE A 64 14.38 -9.61 -0.87
N PRO A 65 14.74 -10.71 -0.16
CA PRO A 65 14.99 -11.99 -0.82
C PRO A 65 13.84 -12.30 -1.80
N GLU A 66 14.11 -12.91 -2.96
CA GLU A 66 13.08 -13.14 -3.99
C GLU A 66 11.82 -13.83 -3.45
N THR A 67 12.00 -14.76 -2.51
CA THR A 67 10.92 -15.47 -1.82
C THR A 67 10.04 -14.54 -0.99
N GLU A 68 10.63 -13.53 -0.34
CA GLU A 68 9.91 -12.52 0.44
C GLU A 68 9.18 -11.53 -0.46
N LEU A 69 9.79 -11.12 -1.58
CA LEU A 69 9.13 -10.22 -2.53
C LEU A 69 7.86 -10.84 -3.12
N SER A 70 7.93 -12.11 -3.52
CA SER A 70 6.76 -12.85 -4.00
C SER A 70 5.67 -12.92 -2.94
N ARG A 71 6.04 -13.27 -1.70
CA ARG A 71 5.13 -13.37 -0.55
C ARG A 71 4.43 -12.04 -0.25
N VAL A 72 5.20 -10.94 -0.16
CA VAL A 72 4.68 -9.60 0.10
C VAL A 72 3.77 -9.14 -1.05
N THR A 73 4.20 -9.34 -2.30
CA THR A 73 3.39 -8.99 -3.47
C THR A 73 2.05 -9.74 -3.47
N GLN A 74 2.07 -11.04 -3.13
CA GLN A 74 0.85 -11.83 -3.04
C GLN A 74 -0.06 -11.35 -1.91
N LEU A 75 0.50 -10.96 -0.76
CA LEU A 75 -0.25 -10.39 0.36
C LEU A 75 -1.03 -9.13 -0.05
N PHE A 76 -0.38 -8.18 -0.74
CA PHE A 76 -1.06 -6.95 -1.20
C PHE A 76 -2.19 -7.24 -2.18
N LYS A 77 -2.06 -8.25 -3.05
CA LYS A 77 -3.15 -8.66 -3.96
C LYS A 77 -4.39 -9.12 -3.19
N TYR A 78 -4.22 -9.92 -2.13
CA TYR A 78 -5.34 -10.36 -1.31
C TYR A 78 -5.97 -9.23 -0.49
N ILE A 79 -5.14 -8.32 0.04
CA ILE A 79 -5.63 -7.12 0.72
C ILE A 79 -6.47 -6.28 -0.24
N GLU A 80 -5.97 -6.03 -1.46
CA GLU A 80 -6.68 -5.23 -2.45
C GLU A 80 -7.99 -5.88 -2.92
N ASP A 81 -7.97 -7.19 -3.15
CA ASP A 81 -9.15 -7.93 -3.59
C ASP A 81 -10.30 -7.84 -2.55
N ALA A 82 -9.96 -7.89 -1.26
CA ALA A 82 -10.92 -7.73 -0.17
C ALA A 82 -11.36 -6.27 0.01
N ASP A 83 -10.43 -5.32 -0.02
CA ASP A 83 -10.70 -3.89 0.18
C ASP A 83 -11.63 -3.32 -0.90
N LEU A 84 -11.46 -3.76 -2.14
CA LEU A 84 -12.32 -3.40 -3.27
C LEU A 84 -13.54 -4.30 -3.45
N TRP A 85 -13.78 -5.24 -2.51
CA TRP A 85 -14.91 -6.17 -2.52
C TRP A 85 -15.02 -7.01 -3.81
N ARG A 86 -13.88 -7.30 -4.45
CA ARG A 86 -13.81 -8.04 -5.73
C ARG A 86 -13.99 -9.54 -5.53
N TRP A 87 -13.34 -10.11 -4.51
CA TRP A 87 -13.35 -11.55 -4.21
C TRP A 87 -12.95 -12.44 -5.40
N ALA A 88 -12.04 -11.96 -6.25
CA ALA A 88 -11.61 -12.64 -7.46
C ALA A 88 -10.51 -13.69 -7.19
N LEU A 89 -9.77 -13.58 -6.09
CA LEU A 89 -8.71 -14.52 -5.74
C LEU A 89 -9.25 -15.76 -5.00
N PRO A 90 -8.64 -16.95 -5.19
CA PRO A 90 -9.00 -18.15 -4.45
C PRO A 90 -8.96 -17.93 -2.95
N ASP A 91 -9.98 -18.36 -2.21
CA ASP A 91 -10.02 -18.26 -0.75
C ASP A 91 -9.86 -16.84 -0.17
N SER A 92 -10.05 -15.78 -0.98
CA SER A 92 -9.83 -14.38 -0.56
C SER A 92 -10.64 -13.99 0.68
N LYS A 93 -11.88 -14.47 0.79
CA LYS A 93 -12.73 -14.29 1.98
C LYS A 93 -12.16 -14.98 3.21
N ALA A 94 -11.67 -16.22 3.07
CA ALA A 94 -11.08 -16.97 4.17
C ALA A 94 -9.75 -16.33 4.61
N PHE A 95 -8.93 -15.90 3.65
CA PHE A 95 -7.70 -15.14 3.91
C PHE A 95 -7.99 -13.85 4.68
N SER A 96 -8.94 -13.03 4.18
CA SER A 96 -9.31 -11.76 4.82
C SER A 96 -9.88 -11.97 6.23
N SER A 97 -10.71 -12.99 6.43
CA SER A 97 -11.20 -13.39 7.76
C SER A 97 -10.04 -13.77 8.68
N GLY A 98 -9.14 -14.63 8.23
CA GLY A 98 -7.98 -15.05 9.01
C GLY A 98 -7.09 -13.87 9.38
N LEU A 99 -6.82 -12.96 8.45
CA LEU A 99 -6.04 -11.74 8.70
C LEU A 99 -6.71 -10.86 9.78
N LYS A 100 -8.04 -10.71 9.73
CA LYS A 100 -8.81 -9.98 10.73
C LYS A 100 -8.75 -10.67 12.11
N ASP A 101 -8.82 -12.00 12.14
CA ASP A 101 -8.83 -12.80 13.37
C ASP A 101 -7.47 -12.75 14.11
N ILE A 102 -6.37 -12.41 13.43
CA ILE A 102 -5.09 -12.12 14.07
C ILE A 102 -5.21 -10.92 15.03
N ASN A 103 -6.19 -10.02 14.79
CA ASN A 103 -6.47 -8.86 15.63
C ASN A 103 -5.21 -8.02 15.91
N LEU A 104 -4.49 -7.67 14.83
CA LEU A 104 -3.25 -6.90 14.90
C LEU A 104 -3.50 -5.52 15.53
N GLU A 105 -2.71 -5.20 16.56
CA GLU A 105 -2.66 -3.87 17.13
C GLU A 105 -1.73 -2.98 16.30
N TYR A 106 -2.31 -2.10 15.46
CA TYR A 106 -1.60 -1.20 14.56
C TYR A 106 -1.11 0.09 15.25
N ASN A 107 -1.54 0.36 16.48
CA ASN A 107 -1.01 1.47 17.26
C ASN A 107 0.35 1.11 17.84
N TYR A 108 1.42 1.66 17.27
CA TYR A 108 2.79 1.46 17.77
C TYR A 108 2.97 1.77 19.25
N ARG A 109 2.17 2.70 19.83
CA ARG A 109 2.26 2.98 21.27
C ARG A 109 1.70 1.85 22.14
N LEU A 110 0.72 1.12 21.63
CA LEU A 110 0.10 -0.03 22.31
C LEU A 110 0.84 -1.33 21.98
N ASN A 111 1.43 -1.41 20.80
CA ASN A 111 2.28 -2.51 20.35
C ASN A 111 3.65 -1.99 19.84
N PRO A 112 4.62 -1.74 20.75
CA PRO A 112 5.95 -1.26 20.35
C PRO A 112 6.74 -2.24 19.46
N ASN A 113 6.32 -3.50 19.42
CA ASN A 113 6.92 -4.54 18.58
C ASN A 113 6.26 -4.67 17.20
N LEU A 114 5.34 -3.77 16.83
CA LEU A 114 4.64 -3.81 15.54
C LEU A 114 5.60 -3.93 14.35
N PHE A 115 6.76 -3.27 14.43
CA PHE A 115 7.80 -3.29 13.38
C PHE A 115 9.03 -4.14 13.75
N GLY A 116 8.99 -4.89 14.85
CA GLY A 116 10.09 -5.73 15.33
C GLY A 116 10.00 -7.18 14.87
N GLN A 117 9.18 -7.46 13.86
CA GLN A 117 8.90 -8.81 13.34
C GLN A 117 10.00 -9.31 12.40
#